data_AF-A0A8S2P0D0-F1
#
_entry.id   AF-A0A8S2P0D0-F1
#
_cell.length_a   1.000
_cell.length_b   1.000
_cell.length_c   1.000
_cell.angle_alpha   90.00
_cell.angle_beta   90.00
_cell.angle_gamma   90.00
#
_symmetry.space_group_name_H-M   'P 1'
#
loop_
_entity.id
_entity.type
_entity.pdbx_description
1 polymer ?
#
loop_
_entity_poly.entity_id
_entity_poly.type
_entity_poly.pdbx_seq_one_letter_code
_entity_poly.pdbx_strand_id
1 'polypeptide(L)'
;MIDPDNLKSGQIQRKLQAKEFVLVNNPKATHEFWVNDISLVGLIDDNGQQQIFEGWAACKHCFTAYRTHSKKDNSQNRKNYGLTSLHTHVKECRARSVKVASSMSTDVPPQKSTVQTLIPGFAYNKNQLNEHLQTQLKDAELKFVTAESHSFNALANDGVLDLVQTGIDIGAHMGKVNARDIFYGRKTVRNEALIKFNHFSTTIRQILEEPIKNHCVAATCDIWTDDYIKRS
;
A
#
# COMPACT_ATOMS: atom_id res chain seq x y z
N MET A 1 -10.70 22.01 3.90
CA MET A 1 -11.51 21.75 2.68
C MET A 1 -10.54 21.42 1.54
N ILE A 2 -10.68 20.27 0.88
CA ILE A 2 -9.79 19.88 -0.23
C ILE A 2 -10.17 20.70 -1.46
N ASP A 3 -9.20 21.37 -2.09
CA ASP A 3 -9.42 22.05 -3.36
C ASP A 3 -9.28 21.06 -4.53
N PRO A 4 -10.39 20.69 -5.22
CA PRO A 4 -10.35 19.73 -6.31
C PRO A 4 -9.58 20.24 -7.55
N ASP A 5 -9.35 21.56 -7.66
CA ASP A 5 -8.62 22.14 -8.79
C ASP A 5 -7.10 21.88 -8.70
N ASN A 6 -6.58 21.57 -7.51
CA ASN A 6 -5.18 21.24 -7.27
C ASN A 6 -4.84 19.75 -7.32
N LEU A 7 -5.86 18.89 -7.43
CA LEU A 7 -5.65 17.45 -7.53
C LEU A 7 -5.20 17.03 -8.94
N LYS A 8 -4.31 16.04 -9.00
CA LYS A 8 -3.93 15.34 -10.25
C LYS A 8 -4.75 14.05 -10.40
N SER A 9 -4.99 13.60 -11.63
CA SER A 9 -5.75 12.37 -11.93
C SER A 9 -5.17 11.15 -11.21
N GLY A 10 -3.85 10.96 -11.24
CA GLY A 10 -3.18 9.87 -10.53
C GLY A 10 -3.24 9.96 -8.99
N GLN A 11 -3.48 11.14 -8.42
CA GLN A 11 -3.76 11.26 -6.98
C GLN A 11 -5.19 10.82 -6.68
N ILE A 12 -6.16 11.23 -7.49
CA ILE A 12 -7.56 10.83 -7.32
C ILE A 12 -7.73 9.33 -7.52
N GLN A 13 -7.09 8.75 -8.55
CA GLN A 13 -7.14 7.31 -8.79
C GLN A 13 -6.57 6.52 -7.61
N ARG A 14 -5.41 6.91 -7.06
CA ARG A 14 -4.84 6.29 -5.86
C ARG A 14 -5.76 6.42 -4.66
N LYS A 15 -6.39 7.59 -4.47
CA LYS A 15 -7.32 7.84 -3.37
C LYS A 15 -8.65 7.08 -3.53
N LEU A 16 -9.14 6.86 -4.75
CA LEU A 16 -10.27 5.99 -5.05
C LEU A 16 -9.95 4.53 -4.75
N GLN A 17 -8.77 4.06 -5.19
CA GLN A 17 -8.29 2.70 -4.92
C GLN A 17 -8.08 2.45 -3.41
N ALA A 18 -7.56 3.45 -2.70
CA ALA A 18 -7.41 3.44 -1.25
C ALA A 18 -8.73 3.70 -0.49
N LYS A 19 -9.86 3.88 -1.19
CA LYS A 19 -11.19 4.17 -0.63
C LYS A 19 -11.27 5.45 0.23
N GLU A 20 -10.34 6.38 0.05
CA GLU A 20 -10.41 7.73 0.64
C GLU A 20 -11.44 8.60 -0.09
N PHE A 21 -11.54 8.41 -1.40
CA PHE A 21 -12.56 9.03 -2.24
C PHE A 21 -13.60 7.99 -2.62
N VAL A 22 -14.83 8.46 -2.83
CA VAL A 22 -15.97 7.61 -3.15
C VAL A 22 -16.49 7.92 -4.54
N LEU A 23 -17.02 6.88 -5.17
CA LEU A 23 -17.81 7.01 -6.39
C LEU A 23 -19.23 7.42 -6.01
N VAL A 24 -19.62 8.62 -6.45
CA VAL A 24 -20.95 9.16 -6.25
C VAL A 24 -21.73 9.00 -7.54
N ASN A 25 -22.94 8.43 -7.46
CA ASN A 25 -23.83 8.36 -8.62
C ASN A 25 -24.24 9.78 -9.02
N ASN A 26 -24.32 10.04 -10.32
CA ASN A 26 -24.81 11.32 -10.83
C ASN A 26 -26.34 11.24 -11.00
N PRO A 27 -27.16 11.76 -10.06
CA PRO A 27 -28.62 11.64 -10.15
C PRO A 27 -29.21 12.43 -11.32
N LYS A 28 -28.45 13.39 -11.88
CA LYS A 28 -28.86 14.21 -13.02
C LYS A 28 -28.47 13.61 -14.36
N ALA A 29 -27.73 12.49 -14.35
CA ALA A 29 -27.29 11.85 -15.58
C ALA A 29 -28.41 11.00 -16.20
N THR A 30 -28.79 11.35 -17.42
CA THR A 30 -29.72 10.57 -18.24
C THR A 30 -29.01 9.69 -19.26
N HIS A 31 -27.73 9.98 -19.54
CA HIS A 31 -26.96 9.25 -20.53
C HIS A 31 -26.45 7.92 -19.95
N GLU A 32 -26.67 6.82 -20.69
CA GLU A 32 -26.35 5.44 -20.26
C GLU A 32 -24.93 5.27 -19.70
N PHE A 33 -23.90 5.84 -20.35
CA PHE A 33 -22.52 5.82 -19.85
C PHE A 33 -22.35 6.34 -18.42
N TRP A 34 -23.04 7.42 -18.07
CA TRP A 34 -22.98 8.02 -16.73
C TRP A 34 -23.80 7.25 -15.69
N VAL A 35 -24.76 6.45 -16.13
CA VAL A 35 -25.56 5.61 -15.26
C VAL A 35 -24.80 4.31 -14.96
N ASN A 36 -24.25 3.67 -15.99
CA ASN A 36 -23.74 2.30 -15.88
C ASN A 36 -22.24 2.22 -15.63
N ASP A 37 -21.45 3.10 -16.24
CA ASP A 37 -19.99 2.90 -16.35
C ASP A 37 -19.15 3.98 -15.67
N ILE A 38 -19.74 5.15 -15.38
CA ILE A 38 -19.03 6.32 -14.87
C ILE A 38 -19.72 6.81 -13.59
N SER A 39 -18.93 7.24 -12.62
CA SER A 39 -19.41 7.95 -11.43
C SER A 39 -18.67 9.27 -11.24
N LEU A 40 -19.31 10.19 -10.53
CA LEU A 40 -18.63 11.37 -10.00
C LEU A 40 -17.69 10.94 -8.88
N VAL A 41 -16.65 11.74 -8.64
CA VAL A 41 -15.74 11.51 -7.52
C VAL A 41 -16.14 12.45 -6.38
N GLY A 42 -16.17 11.95 -5.15
CA GLY A 42 -16.39 12.76 -3.97
C GLY A 42 -15.65 12.25 -2.75
N LEU A 43 -15.89 12.91 -1.62
CA LEU A 43 -15.54 12.44 -0.28
C LEU A 43 -16.81 12.32 0.55
N ILE A 44 -16.74 11.54 1.63
CA ILE A 44 -17.76 11.54 2.68
C ILE A 44 -17.21 12.41 3.81
N ASP A 45 -17.96 13.42 4.24
CA ASP A 45 -17.57 14.27 5.36
C ASP A 45 -17.79 13.60 6.72
N ASP A 46 -17.35 14.24 7.80
CA ASP A 46 -17.46 13.71 9.17
C ASP A 46 -18.92 13.49 9.62
N ASN A 47 -19.88 14.11 8.92
CA ASN A 47 -21.31 13.98 9.17
C ASN A 47 -21.96 12.92 8.25
N GLY A 48 -21.18 12.19 7.45
CA GLY A 48 -21.67 11.19 6.51
C GLY A 48 -22.24 11.77 5.21
N GLN A 49 -22.14 13.08 4.97
CA GLN A 49 -22.62 13.71 3.74
C GLN A 49 -21.61 13.58 2.61
N GLN A 50 -22.10 13.35 1.40
CA GLN A 50 -21.26 13.22 0.22
C GLN A 50 -20.93 14.61 -0.34
N GLN A 51 -19.66 14.98 -0.31
CA GLN A 51 -19.14 16.17 -0.97
C GLN A 51 -18.53 15.79 -2.32
N ILE A 52 -19.18 16.20 -3.41
CA ILE A 52 -18.74 15.91 -4.77
C ILE A 52 -17.60 16.85 -5.17
N PHE A 53 -16.52 16.30 -5.73
CA PHE A 53 -15.48 17.08 -6.38
C PHE A 53 -15.92 17.48 -7.76
N GLU A 54 -16.35 18.73 -7.89
CA GLU A 54 -16.71 19.28 -9.18
C GLU A 54 -15.57 19.14 -10.21
N GLY A 55 -15.92 18.72 -11.42
CA GLY A 55 -14.96 18.55 -12.50
C GLY A 55 -14.22 17.21 -12.52
N TRP A 56 -14.56 16.26 -11.64
CA TRP A 56 -13.95 14.92 -11.62
C TRP A 56 -14.97 13.80 -11.78
N ALA A 57 -14.61 12.83 -12.62
CA ALA A 57 -15.36 11.59 -12.81
C ALA A 57 -14.39 10.41 -12.88
N ALA A 58 -14.87 9.20 -12.60
CA ALA A 58 -14.06 8.00 -12.66
C ALA A 58 -14.84 6.82 -13.24
N CYS A 59 -14.12 5.91 -13.87
CA CYS A 59 -14.65 4.64 -14.35
C CYS A 59 -15.01 3.74 -13.17
N LYS A 60 -16.23 3.19 -13.16
CA LYS A 60 -16.71 2.26 -12.12
C LYS A 60 -15.93 0.93 -12.08
N HIS A 61 -15.34 0.53 -13.21
CA HIS A 61 -14.69 -0.77 -13.38
C HIS A 61 -13.24 -0.81 -12.91
N CYS A 62 -12.50 0.29 -13.06
CA CYS A 62 -11.05 0.32 -12.81
C CYS A 62 -10.57 1.56 -12.03
N PHE A 63 -11.48 2.45 -11.65
CA PHE A 63 -11.20 3.68 -10.91
C PHE A 63 -10.29 4.68 -11.61
N THR A 64 -10.06 4.53 -12.92
CA THR A 64 -9.31 5.53 -13.68
C THR A 64 -10.08 6.85 -13.67
N ALA A 65 -9.41 7.90 -13.19
CA ALA A 65 -10.02 9.19 -12.91
C ALA A 65 -9.72 10.21 -14.01
N TYR A 66 -10.73 10.97 -14.38
CA TYR A 66 -10.73 11.92 -15.47
C TYR A 66 -11.26 13.26 -15.03
N ARG A 67 -10.64 14.30 -15.60
CA ARG A 67 -11.06 15.66 -15.39
C ARG A 67 -12.07 16.03 -16.47
N THR A 68 -13.30 16.33 -16.09
CA THR A 68 -14.39 16.69 -17.00
C THR A 68 -14.39 18.18 -17.34
N HIS A 69 -13.77 19.02 -16.48
CA HIS A 69 -13.73 20.47 -16.65
C HIS A 69 -12.33 21.02 -16.36
N SER A 70 -11.95 22.14 -16.98
CA SER A 70 -10.71 22.86 -16.67
C SER A 70 -10.66 23.32 -15.22
N LYS A 71 -9.46 23.72 -14.77
CA LYS A 71 -9.34 24.53 -13.55
C LYS A 71 -10.18 25.79 -13.70
N LYS A 72 -10.73 26.29 -12.59
CA LYS A 72 -11.32 27.63 -12.57
C LYS A 72 -10.24 28.62 -13.00
N ASP A 73 -10.56 29.44 -13.99
CA ASP A 73 -9.74 30.59 -14.35
C ASP A 73 -9.99 31.75 -13.36
N ASN A 74 -9.23 32.84 -13.44
CA ASN A 74 -9.39 34.04 -12.61
C ASN A 74 -10.81 34.64 -12.69
N SER A 75 -11.56 34.32 -13.75
CA SER A 75 -12.97 34.68 -13.95
C SER A 75 -13.99 33.66 -13.38
N GLN A 76 -13.53 32.66 -12.62
CA GLN A 76 -14.30 31.50 -12.12
C GLN A 76 -14.96 30.62 -13.20
N ASN A 77 -14.73 30.91 -14.48
CA ASN A 77 -15.25 30.10 -15.58
C ASN A 77 -14.45 28.81 -15.76
N ARG A 78 -15.14 27.74 -16.18
CA ARG A 78 -14.55 26.43 -16.49
C ARG A 78 -14.89 26.00 -17.91
N LYS A 79 -13.89 25.52 -18.65
CA LYS A 79 -14.08 24.89 -19.97
C LYS A 79 -14.35 23.40 -19.80
N ASN A 80 -15.40 22.88 -20.42
CA ASN A 80 -15.67 21.43 -20.42
C ASN A 80 -14.72 20.75 -21.42
N TYR A 81 -13.97 19.73 -20.97
CA TYR A 81 -13.05 18.99 -21.84
C TYR A 81 -13.76 17.92 -22.69
N GLY A 82 -15.07 17.75 -22.51
CA GLY A 82 -15.85 16.68 -23.14
C GLY A 82 -15.59 15.32 -22.49
N LEU A 83 -16.18 14.28 -23.09
CA LEU A 83 -16.15 12.90 -22.56
C LEU A 83 -15.42 11.92 -23.47
N THR A 84 -14.75 12.40 -24.52
CA THR A 84 -14.17 11.55 -25.57
C THR A 84 -13.12 10.59 -25.02
N SER A 85 -12.18 11.08 -24.20
CA SER A 85 -11.14 10.25 -23.57
C SER A 85 -11.72 9.21 -22.62
N LEU A 86 -12.80 9.57 -21.93
CA LEU A 86 -13.52 8.73 -20.99
C LEU A 86 -14.30 7.61 -21.70
N HIS A 87 -14.93 7.96 -22.82
CA HIS A 87 -15.67 7.03 -23.66
C HIS A 87 -14.77 5.98 -24.32
N THR A 88 -13.61 6.40 -24.86
CA THR A 88 -12.62 5.47 -25.42
C THR A 88 -12.13 4.49 -24.34
N HIS A 89 -11.82 5.00 -23.15
CA HIS A 89 -11.39 4.17 -22.03
C HIS A 89 -12.45 3.15 -21.59
N VAL A 90 -13.71 3.56 -21.42
CA VAL A 90 -14.77 2.66 -20.95
C VAL A 90 -15.00 1.51 -21.92
N LYS A 91 -14.94 1.76 -23.24
CA LYS A 91 -15.06 0.71 -24.26
C LYS A 91 -13.98 -0.36 -24.11
N GLU A 92 -12.73 0.04 -23.90
CA GLU A 92 -11.62 -0.88 -23.70
C GLU A 92 -11.67 -1.57 -22.34
N CYS A 93 -12.03 -0.84 -21.29
CA CYS A 93 -12.09 -1.33 -19.92
C CYS A 93 -13.18 -2.40 -19.74
N ARG A 94 -14.36 -2.17 -20.33
CA ARG A 94 -15.49 -3.11 -20.27
C ARG A 94 -15.17 -4.43 -20.98
N ALA A 95 -14.46 -4.38 -22.10
CA ALA A 95 -14.01 -5.59 -22.79
C ALA A 95 -13.02 -6.43 -21.95
N ARG A 96 -12.20 -5.77 -21.11
CA ARG A 96 -11.25 -6.45 -20.20
C ARG A 96 -11.94 -7.03 -18.97
N SER A 97 -12.89 -6.30 -18.36
CA SER A 97 -13.60 -6.79 -17.17
C SER A 97 -14.49 -8.00 -17.48
N VAL A 98 -15.15 -8.02 -18.65
CA VAL A 98 -15.95 -9.17 -19.10
C VAL A 98 -15.07 -10.40 -19.33
N LYS A 99 -13.89 -10.26 -19.95
CA LYS A 99 -12.96 -11.40 -20.17
C LYS A 99 -12.49 -12.07 -18.88
N VAL A 100 -12.25 -11.29 -17.82
CA VAL A 100 -11.84 -11.82 -16.51
C VAL A 100 -12.98 -12.60 -15.84
N ALA A 101 -14.24 -12.14 -16.00
CA ALA A 101 -15.41 -12.89 -15.53
C ALA A 101 -15.63 -14.18 -16.34
N SER A 102 -15.38 -14.17 -17.65
CA SER A 102 -15.56 -15.36 -18.51
C SER A 102 -14.53 -16.47 -18.28
N SER A 103 -13.36 -16.17 -17.70
CA SER A 103 -12.34 -17.18 -17.35
C SER A 103 -12.58 -17.91 -16.03
N MET A 104 -13.65 -17.59 -15.29
CA MET A 104 -13.95 -18.18 -13.97
C MET A 104 -15.38 -18.73 -13.83
N SER A 105 -16.03 -19.14 -14.91
CA SER A 105 -17.41 -19.66 -14.83
C SER A 105 -17.46 -21.19 -14.72
N THR A 106 -17.57 -21.69 -13.49
CA THR A 106 -18.47 -22.81 -13.18
C THR A 106 -19.73 -22.23 -12.54
N ASP A 107 -20.87 -22.82 -12.91
CA ASP A 107 -22.24 -22.36 -12.71
C ASP A 107 -22.61 -21.77 -11.33
N VAL A 108 -23.11 -20.53 -11.29
CA VAL A 108 -24.04 -20.03 -10.24
C VAL A 108 -25.02 -18.96 -10.82
N PRO A 109 -26.33 -18.95 -10.45
CA PRO A 109 -27.38 -18.08 -11.04
C PRO A 109 -27.33 -16.60 -10.57
N PRO A 110 -28.16 -15.69 -11.13
CA PRO A 110 -27.95 -14.25 -11.06
C PRO A 110 -28.08 -13.72 -9.63
N GLN A 111 -26.98 -13.20 -9.09
CA GLN A 111 -26.93 -12.69 -7.73
C GLN A 111 -27.60 -11.31 -7.66
N LYS A 112 -28.67 -11.25 -6.86
CA LYS A 112 -29.32 -10.03 -6.38
C LYS A 112 -28.28 -9.01 -5.91
N SER A 113 -28.55 -7.73 -6.17
CA SER A 113 -27.79 -6.59 -5.70
C SER A 113 -27.51 -6.69 -4.20
N THR A 114 -26.30 -7.14 -3.86
CA THR A 114 -25.79 -7.07 -2.49
C THR A 114 -25.58 -5.59 -2.18
N VAL A 115 -26.56 -4.98 -1.53
CA VAL A 115 -26.35 -3.73 -0.80
C VAL A 115 -25.21 -4.01 0.17
N GLN A 116 -24.01 -3.55 -0.17
CA GLN A 116 -22.86 -3.65 0.72
C GLN A 116 -23.23 -2.91 1.99
N THR A 117 -23.34 -3.65 3.09
CA THR A 117 -23.36 -3.09 4.43
C THR A 117 -22.07 -2.29 4.58
N LEU A 118 -22.17 -0.97 4.47
CA LEU A 118 -21.09 -0.03 4.75
C LEU A 118 -20.60 -0.32 6.17
N ILE A 119 -19.41 -0.89 6.31
CA ILE A 119 -18.70 -0.96 7.59
C ILE A 119 -18.23 0.48 7.85
N PRO A 120 -18.86 1.23 8.78
CA PRO A 120 -18.45 2.60 9.06
C PRO A 120 -17.28 2.50 10.04
N GLY A 121 -16.04 2.54 9.55
CA GLY A 121 -14.92 2.46 10.50
C GLY A 121 -13.49 2.41 9.97
N PHE A 122 -13.23 2.55 8.67
CA PHE A 122 -11.84 2.55 8.17
C PHE A 122 -11.64 3.59 7.08
N ALA A 123 -11.88 4.87 7.40
CA ALA A 123 -11.53 5.98 6.53
C ALA A 123 -11.10 7.19 7.37
N TYR A 124 -10.08 7.01 8.20
CA TYR A 124 -9.34 8.13 8.77
C TYR A 124 -7.86 7.92 8.46
N ASN A 125 -7.45 8.37 7.27
CA ASN A 125 -6.04 8.45 6.91
C ASN A 125 -5.43 9.70 7.55
N LYS A 126 -5.29 9.65 8.88
CA LYS A 126 -4.14 10.28 9.54
C LYS A 126 -3.19 9.13 9.80
N ASN A 127 -2.05 9.08 9.10
CA ASN A 127 -0.89 8.23 9.50
C ASN A 127 -0.33 8.61 10.90
N GLN A 128 -1.01 9.48 11.64
CA GLN A 128 -0.75 9.75 13.03
C GLN A 128 -1.54 8.73 13.85
N LEU A 129 -0.81 7.84 14.51
CA LEU A 129 -1.33 6.99 15.56
C LEU A 129 -2.11 7.86 16.56
N ASN A 130 -3.31 7.42 16.96
CA ASN A 130 -4.02 8.07 18.06
C ASN A 130 -3.17 7.96 19.36
N GLU A 131 -3.39 8.83 20.33
CA GLU A 131 -2.56 8.89 21.56
C GLU A 131 -2.54 7.56 22.33
N HIS A 132 -3.66 6.83 22.31
CA HIS A 132 -3.75 5.52 22.95
C HIS A 132 -2.82 4.48 22.31
N LEU A 133 -2.84 4.38 20.98
CA LEU A 133 -1.98 3.49 20.22
C LEU A 133 -0.51 3.92 20.29
N GLN A 134 -0.22 5.22 20.36
CA GLN A 134 1.14 5.71 20.61
C GLN A 134 1.67 5.25 21.96
N THR A 135 0.84 5.32 23.01
CA THR A 135 1.22 4.83 24.34
C THR A 135 1.44 3.32 24.33
N GLN A 136 0.54 2.55 23.69
CA GLN A 136 0.71 1.10 23.54
C GLN A 136 2.00 0.73 22.78
N LEU A 137 2.35 1.48 21.73
CA LEU A 137 3.59 1.27 20.99
C LEU A 137 4.81 1.53 21.87
N LYS A 138 4.83 2.65 22.62
CA LYS A 138 5.91 2.97 23.56
C LYS A 138 6.12 1.88 24.62
N ASP A 139 5.03 1.35 25.18
CA ASP A 139 5.10 0.27 26.17
C ASP A 139 5.64 -1.03 25.54
N ALA A 140 5.26 -1.32 24.29
CA ALA A 140 5.77 -2.47 23.55
C ALA A 140 7.28 -2.34 23.24
N GLU A 141 7.73 -1.16 22.81
CA GLU A 141 9.16 -0.86 22.58
C GLU A 141 9.97 -0.97 23.87
N LEU A 142 9.46 -0.39 24.97
CA LEU A 142 10.12 -0.49 26.27
C LEU A 142 10.21 -1.96 26.73
N LYS A 143 9.14 -2.74 26.53
CA LYS A 143 9.13 -4.17 26.85
C LYS A 143 10.13 -4.95 26.00
N PHE A 144 10.25 -4.64 24.71
CA PHE A 144 11.24 -5.26 23.82
C PHE A 144 12.67 -5.06 24.35
N VAL A 145 13.01 -3.84 24.76
CA VAL A 145 14.33 -3.52 25.32
C VAL A 145 14.55 -4.18 26.68
N THR A 146 13.56 -4.10 27.57
CA THR A 146 13.73 -4.51 28.98
C THR A 146 13.58 -6.00 29.22
N ALA A 147 12.66 -6.68 28.54
CA ALA A 147 12.38 -8.11 28.79
C ALA A 147 13.49 -9.02 28.25
N GLU A 148 14.07 -8.69 27.11
CA GLU A 148 15.10 -9.50 26.42
C GLU A 148 16.48 -8.83 26.43
N SER A 149 16.64 -7.74 27.22
CA SER A 149 17.89 -6.97 27.35
C SER A 149 18.47 -6.52 26.01
N HIS A 150 17.61 -6.16 25.06
CA HIS A 150 18.04 -5.62 23.77
C HIS A 150 18.62 -4.21 23.94
N SER A 151 19.57 -3.83 23.09
CA SER A 151 20.07 -2.45 23.05
C SER A 151 18.97 -1.51 22.55
N PHE A 152 18.90 -0.29 23.09
CA PHE A 152 18.01 0.77 22.56
C PHE A 152 18.26 1.05 21.08
N ASN A 153 19.50 0.86 20.61
CA ASN A 153 19.86 1.03 19.19
C ASN A 153 19.15 0.01 18.29
N ALA A 154 18.68 -1.12 18.82
CA ALA A 154 17.95 -2.11 18.05
C ALA A 154 16.59 -1.59 17.53
N LEU A 155 15.98 -0.61 18.23
CA LEU A 155 14.73 0.01 17.79
C LEU A 155 14.90 0.88 16.52
N ALA A 156 16.12 1.37 16.29
CA ALA A 156 16.47 2.15 15.10
C ALA A 156 17.20 1.31 14.04
N ASN A 157 17.28 -0.01 14.21
CA ASN A 157 17.93 -0.88 13.25
C ASN A 157 17.02 -1.09 12.03
N ASP A 158 17.49 -0.73 10.83
CA ASP A 158 16.72 -0.86 9.59
C ASP A 158 16.17 -2.27 9.38
N GLY A 159 16.95 -3.30 9.71
CA GLY A 159 16.51 -4.70 9.58
C GLY A 159 15.34 -5.06 10.52
N VAL A 160 15.27 -4.45 11.72
CA VAL A 160 14.13 -4.61 12.63
C VAL A 160 12.92 -3.86 12.11
N LEU A 161 13.11 -2.63 11.60
CA LEU A 161 12.03 -1.82 11.02
C LEU A 161 11.41 -2.50 9.79
N ASP A 162 12.24 -3.03 8.89
CA ASP A 162 11.81 -3.79 7.71
C ASP A 162 11.03 -5.06 8.10
N LEU A 163 11.46 -5.75 9.16
CA LEU A 163 10.75 -6.92 9.68
C LEU A 163 9.37 -6.54 10.22
N VAL A 164 9.27 -5.45 10.98
CA VAL A 164 7.99 -4.95 11.51
C VAL A 164 7.08 -4.51 10.37
N GLN A 165 7.59 -3.78 9.38
CA GLN A 165 6.83 -3.37 8.21
C GLN A 165 6.30 -4.57 7.41
N THR A 166 7.12 -5.61 7.24
CA THR A 166 6.68 -6.86 6.60
C THR A 166 5.54 -7.51 7.37
N GLY A 167 5.59 -7.50 8.72
CA GLY A 167 4.50 -7.98 9.56
C GLY A 167 3.21 -7.15 9.41
N ILE A 168 3.34 -5.82 9.28
CA ILE A 168 2.21 -4.91 9.02
C ILE A 168 1.59 -5.23 7.66
N ASP A 169 2.39 -5.42 6.62
CA ASP A 169 1.91 -5.72 5.27
C ASP A 169 1.14 -7.05 5.23
N ILE A 170 1.66 -8.08 5.92
CA ILE A 170 0.96 -9.37 6.10
C ILE A 170 -0.39 -9.15 6.80
N GLY A 171 -0.41 -8.37 7.88
CA GLY A 171 -1.64 -8.03 8.60
C GLY A 171 -2.63 -7.20 7.77
N ALA A 172 -2.14 -6.34 6.88
CA ALA A 172 -2.98 -5.56 5.97
C ALA A 172 -3.64 -6.46 4.91
N HIS A 173 -2.94 -7.49 4.44
CA HIS A 173 -3.47 -8.43 3.45
C HIS A 173 -4.37 -9.52 4.04
N MET A 174 -4.03 -10.03 5.23
CA MET A 174 -4.70 -11.19 5.83
C MET A 174 -5.64 -10.83 6.99
N GLY A 175 -5.66 -9.56 7.42
CA GLY A 175 -6.39 -9.11 8.60
C GLY A 175 -5.67 -9.48 9.90
N LYS A 176 -6.43 -9.73 10.98
CA LYS A 176 -5.85 -10.05 12.28
C LYS A 176 -5.20 -11.43 12.25
N VAL A 177 -3.88 -11.43 12.28
CA VAL A 177 -3.02 -12.62 12.26
C VAL A 177 -2.32 -12.79 13.60
N ASN A 178 -2.07 -14.04 13.99
CA ASN A 178 -1.34 -14.36 15.20
C ASN A 178 0.16 -14.31 14.91
N ALA A 179 0.91 -13.50 15.66
CA ALA A 179 2.34 -13.30 15.44
C ALA A 179 3.15 -14.63 15.46
N ARG A 180 2.75 -15.60 16.28
CA ARG A 180 3.43 -16.90 16.36
C ARG A 180 3.33 -17.72 15.07
N ASP A 181 2.32 -17.45 14.26
CA ASP A 181 2.07 -18.19 13.01
C ASP A 181 2.77 -17.54 11.81
N ILE A 182 3.25 -16.29 11.97
CA ILE A 182 3.92 -15.52 10.93
C ILE A 182 5.43 -15.65 11.04
N PHE A 183 5.97 -15.59 12.26
CA PHE A 183 7.41 -15.58 12.47
C PHE A 183 7.99 -16.99 12.47
N TYR A 184 8.98 -17.19 11.61
CA TYR A 184 9.79 -18.40 11.62
C TYR A 184 10.66 -18.47 12.88
N GLY A 185 10.77 -19.67 13.45
CA GLY A 185 11.62 -19.90 14.61
C GLY A 185 13.12 -19.78 14.30
N ARG A 186 13.92 -19.60 15.36
CA ARG A 186 15.39 -19.43 15.30
C ARG A 186 16.10 -20.47 14.42
N LYS A 187 15.68 -21.74 14.48
CA LYS A 187 16.30 -22.83 13.70
C LYS A 187 16.10 -22.64 12.19
N THR A 188 14.89 -22.27 11.77
CA THR A 188 14.57 -22.05 10.36
C THR A 188 15.34 -20.85 9.81
N VAL A 189 15.33 -19.72 10.54
CA VAL A 189 16.07 -18.52 10.14
C VAL A 189 17.57 -18.80 10.04
N ARG A 190 18.14 -19.58 10.97
CA ARG A 190 19.54 -20.00 10.90
C ARG A 190 19.83 -20.81 9.63
N ASN A 191 18.97 -21.76 9.28
CA ASN A 191 19.17 -22.59 8.09
C ASN A 191 19.12 -21.73 6.81
N GLU A 192 18.15 -20.82 6.70
CA GLU A 192 18.07 -19.87 5.59
C GLU A 192 19.30 -18.95 5.50
N ALA A 193 19.79 -18.48 6.64
CA ALA A 193 21.01 -17.69 6.69
C ALA A 193 22.23 -18.46 6.17
N LEU A 194 22.37 -19.74 6.53
CA LEU A 194 23.44 -20.61 6.04
C LEU A 194 23.35 -20.85 4.53
N ILE A 195 22.14 -21.08 4.01
CA ILE A 195 21.91 -21.25 2.57
C ILE A 195 22.33 -20.00 1.82
N LYS A 196 21.87 -18.82 2.26
CA LYS A 196 22.24 -17.54 1.65
C LYS A 196 23.73 -17.25 1.77
N PHE A 197 24.34 -17.53 2.92
CA PHE A 197 25.79 -17.37 3.12
C PHE A 197 26.60 -18.22 2.14
N ASN A 198 26.24 -19.49 1.96
CA ASN A 198 26.92 -20.37 1.01
C ASN A 198 26.76 -19.88 -0.43
N HIS A 199 25.57 -19.38 -0.78
CA HIS A 199 25.33 -18.77 -2.09
C HIS A 199 26.24 -17.55 -2.30
N PHE A 200 26.25 -16.59 -1.38
CA PHE A 200 27.09 -15.40 -1.48
C PHE A 200 28.59 -15.72 -1.49
N SER A 201 29.02 -16.67 -0.68
CA SER A 201 30.42 -17.12 -0.65
C SER A 201 30.86 -17.68 -2.00
N THR A 202 29.99 -18.44 -2.66
CA THR A 202 30.25 -18.99 -4.00
C THR A 202 30.35 -17.87 -5.03
N THR A 203 29.41 -16.92 -5.02
CA THR A 203 29.41 -15.78 -5.94
C THR A 203 30.64 -14.88 -5.74
N ILE A 204 30.99 -14.56 -4.49
CA ILE A 204 32.18 -13.76 -4.18
C ILE A 204 33.44 -14.49 -4.64
N ARG A 205 33.54 -15.81 -4.43
CA ARG A 205 34.70 -16.59 -4.87
C ARG A 205 34.90 -16.53 -6.38
N GLN A 206 33.81 -16.59 -7.15
CA GLN A 206 33.86 -16.45 -8.61
C GLN A 206 34.35 -15.06 -9.03
N ILE A 207 33.86 -14.00 -8.37
CA ILE A 207 34.27 -12.61 -8.64
C ILE A 207 35.74 -12.39 -8.30
N LEU A 208 36.23 -12.99 -7.20
CA LEU A 208 37.59 -12.79 -6.72
C LEU A 208 38.63 -13.66 -7.44
N GLU A 209 38.24 -14.64 -8.25
CA GLU A 209 39.18 -15.60 -8.85
C GLU A 209 40.24 -14.93 -9.74
N GLU A 210 39.82 -14.01 -10.61
CA GLU A 210 40.72 -13.25 -11.48
C GLU A 210 41.58 -12.24 -10.70
N PRO A 211 41.03 -11.37 -9.82
CA PRO A 211 41.83 -10.49 -8.98
C PRO A 211 42.89 -11.21 -8.14
N ILE A 212 42.58 -12.40 -7.61
CA ILE A 212 43.54 -13.21 -6.85
C ILE A 212 44.69 -13.67 -7.76
N LYS A 213 44.40 -14.18 -8.96
CA LYS A 213 45.42 -14.59 -9.95
C LYS A 213 46.30 -13.43 -10.38
N ASN A 214 45.74 -12.23 -10.47
CA ASN A 214 46.45 -11.01 -10.83
C ASN A 214 47.14 -10.32 -9.64
N HIS A 215 47.17 -10.93 -8.46
CA HIS A 215 47.75 -10.35 -7.24
C HIS A 215 47.20 -8.96 -6.86
N CYS A 216 45.93 -8.71 -7.16
CA CYS A 216 45.25 -7.43 -6.95
C CYS A 216 44.35 -7.42 -5.70
N VAL A 217 44.61 -8.29 -4.73
CA VAL A 217 43.82 -8.41 -3.50
C VAL A 217 44.71 -8.17 -2.28
N ALA A 218 44.22 -7.38 -1.34
CA ALA A 218 44.81 -7.19 -0.02
C ALA A 218 43.90 -7.81 1.04
N ALA A 219 44.49 -8.39 2.08
CA ALA A 219 43.79 -8.91 3.24
C ALA A 219 44.23 -8.14 4.48
N THR A 220 43.26 -7.65 5.26
CA THR A 220 43.51 -7.03 6.57
C THR A 220 43.24 -8.07 7.65
N CYS A 221 44.24 -8.33 8.48
CA CYS A 221 44.10 -9.19 9.66
C CYS A 221 43.97 -8.30 10.89
N ASP A 222 42.76 -8.20 11.45
CA ASP A 222 42.52 -7.50 12.70
C ASP A 222 42.58 -8.52 13.86
N ILE A 223 43.46 -8.27 14.82
CA ILE A 223 43.71 -9.15 15.97
C ILE A 223 43.62 -8.31 17.23
N TRP A 224 42.65 -8.62 18.08
CA TRP A 224 42.51 -8.05 19.42
C TRP A 224 42.34 -9.17 20.44
N THR A 225 42.74 -8.87 21.68
CA THR A 225 42.49 -9.74 22.83
C THR A 225 41.33 -9.16 23.61
N ASP A 226 40.33 -9.98 23.94
CA ASP A 226 39.23 -9.58 24.82
C ASP A 226 39.64 -9.91 26.27
N ASP A 227 39.93 -8.89 27.07
CA ASP A 227 40.25 -9.04 28.50
C ASP A 227 38.96 -9.35 29.27
N TYR A 228 38.49 -10.60 29.16
CA TYR A 228 37.34 -11.08 29.92
C TYR A 228 37.69 -11.12 31.42
N ILE A 229 37.35 -10.06 32.15
CA ILE A 229 37.38 -10.07 33.62
C ILE A 229 36.31 -11.07 34.07
N LYS A 230 36.73 -12.29 34.42
CA LYS A 230 35.88 -13.23 35.18
C LYS A 230 35.53 -12.56 36.51
N ARG A 231 34.35 -11.97 36.60
CA ARG A 231 33.74 -11.63 37.89
C ARG A 231 33.29 -12.95 38.50
N SER A 232 34.13 -13.49 39.39
CA SER A 232 33.85 -14.63 40.27
C SER A 232 32.70 -14.31 41.23
#